data_AF-A0A0F9BMA7-F1
#
_entry.id   AF-A0A0F9BMA7-F1
#
_cell.length_a   1.000
_cell.length_b   1.000
_cell.length_c   1.000
_cell.angle_alpha   90.00
_cell.angle_beta   90.00
_cell.angle_gamma   90.00
#
_symmetry.space_group_name_H-M   'P 1'
#
loop_
_entity.id
_entity.type
_entity.pdbx_description
1 polymer ?
#
loop_
_entity_poly.entity_id
_entity_poly.type
_entity_poly.pdbx_seq_one_letter_code
_entity_poly.pdbx_strand_id
1 'polypeptide(L)'
;VINKDQIVRNNYLQGLTGYRFGSGFTVMNGVPNSSINRYHQVENATIENNTFINVRHIQLAAGSDAERSAAPKNSTMKNNLIINQDGEQPFTTFDDVSGLVLSNNIADTKVISELMYGVKKEKITLKKASNGLLYPTSKSLNVGAKRDLKVLKKEDTGVSWYAKVPALVDFDSGKTHSVKADVSALLDAIDNAESGDVLELAPGQYDVSKLVKIDKTLTIKAKQSGKSKLTFQRSTLFEIHDGGSLKLDGLSISGENAPDAIGNSIVRTQKWGMVDNYRFVMTNSELNALDINHSFHFFITGKGAMADEIILTGNTFNTVTGDILRLNTEIEDLGVYNAEYVIVNNNTFNDVEGGIVKLYRGGSDESTFGPHFEMTSNTLNNIGFGKRNKEQASIYVHGVQVTNITDNKFVKTAPIVVEHTVGEPKTEISNNTFDETKAPSVKELRVKGPHTAVLKNNNILNKAG
;
A
#
# COMPACT_ATOMS: atom_id res chain seq x y z
N VAL A 1 -12.74 -7.99 -19.10
CA VAL A 1 -13.79 -8.57 -19.96
C VAL A 1 -14.68 -9.42 -19.09
N ILE A 2 -15.95 -9.03 -19.03
CA ILE A 2 -17.01 -9.71 -18.30
C ILE A 2 -18.34 -9.44 -19.02
N ASN A 3 -19.34 -10.29 -18.82
CA ASN A 3 -20.62 -10.26 -19.54
C ASN A 3 -20.50 -10.58 -21.04
N LYS A 4 -21.62 -10.44 -21.77
CA LYS A 4 -21.73 -10.87 -23.16
C LYS A 4 -21.29 -9.80 -24.17
N ASP A 5 -20.93 -10.24 -25.37
CA ASP A 5 -20.83 -9.46 -26.61
C ASP A 5 -19.78 -8.31 -26.58
N GLN A 6 -18.81 -8.39 -25.68
CA GLN A 6 -17.78 -7.36 -25.54
C GLN A 6 -16.79 -7.40 -26.71
N ILE A 7 -16.49 -6.25 -27.31
CA ILE A 7 -15.44 -6.11 -28.33
C ILE A 7 -14.32 -5.25 -27.77
N VAL A 8 -13.17 -5.87 -27.53
CA VAL A 8 -11.97 -5.21 -27.02
C VAL A 8 -10.89 -5.27 -28.09
N ARG A 9 -10.78 -4.18 -28.86
CA ARG A 9 -9.88 -4.15 -30.00
C ARG A 9 -9.06 -2.90 -30.12
N ASN A 10 -7.87 -3.06 -30.71
CA ASN A 10 -6.99 -1.95 -31.05
C ASN A 10 -6.52 -1.10 -29.86
N ASN A 11 -6.51 -1.70 -28.67
CA ASN A 11 -6.03 -1.05 -27.46
C ASN A 11 -4.52 -1.20 -27.33
N TYR A 12 -3.88 -0.22 -26.72
CA TYR A 12 -2.45 -0.25 -26.41
C TYR A 12 -2.28 -0.11 -24.89
N LEU A 13 -1.72 -1.15 -24.27
CA LEU A 13 -1.56 -1.27 -22.83
C LEU A 13 -0.08 -1.40 -22.52
N GLN A 14 0.47 -0.51 -21.70
CA GLN A 14 1.90 -0.49 -21.42
C GLN A 14 2.22 -0.24 -19.95
N GLY A 15 3.15 -1.04 -19.40
CA GLY A 15 3.70 -0.84 -18.06
C GLY A 15 2.71 -1.08 -16.93
N LEU A 16 1.69 -1.93 -17.15
CA LEU A 16 0.65 -2.20 -16.17
C LEU A 16 1.06 -3.32 -15.22
N THR A 17 1.07 -3.03 -13.92
CA THR A 17 1.59 -3.92 -12.88
C THR A 17 0.52 -4.58 -12.02
N GLY A 18 -0.73 -4.12 -12.10
CA GLY A 18 -1.84 -4.67 -11.32
C GLY A 18 -2.07 -6.15 -11.62
N TYR A 19 -2.74 -6.83 -10.69
CA TYR A 19 -3.04 -8.27 -10.74
C TYR A 19 -4.49 -8.51 -10.31
N ARG A 20 -4.94 -9.77 -10.39
CA ARG A 20 -6.33 -10.16 -10.06
C ARG A 20 -7.30 -9.36 -10.93
N PHE A 21 -8.30 -8.70 -10.33
CA PHE A 21 -9.27 -7.90 -11.07
C PHE A 21 -8.65 -6.63 -11.66
N GLY A 22 -7.61 -6.08 -11.02
CA GLY A 22 -6.81 -4.97 -11.53
C GLY A 22 -5.69 -5.38 -12.48
N SER A 23 -5.69 -6.60 -13.01
CA SER A 23 -4.69 -7.02 -14.00
C SER A 23 -4.68 -6.09 -15.20
N GLY A 24 -3.51 -5.93 -15.84
CA GLY A 24 -3.42 -5.14 -17.06
C GLY A 24 -4.37 -5.66 -18.15
N PHE A 25 -4.69 -6.95 -18.14
CA PHE A 25 -5.85 -7.48 -18.86
C PHE A 25 -6.51 -8.65 -18.11
N THR A 26 -7.84 -8.61 -18.01
CA THR A 26 -8.61 -9.60 -17.26
C THR A 26 -9.76 -10.14 -18.11
N VAL A 27 -9.94 -11.46 -18.16
CA VAL A 27 -11.17 -12.13 -18.59
C VAL A 27 -11.71 -12.90 -17.39
N MET A 28 -12.89 -12.54 -16.89
CA MET A 28 -13.42 -13.07 -15.63
C MET A 28 -14.25 -14.34 -15.81
N ASN A 29 -14.27 -15.17 -14.77
CA ASN A 29 -15.36 -16.14 -14.58
C ASN A 29 -16.64 -15.44 -14.14
N GLY A 30 -17.79 -15.99 -14.56
CA GLY A 30 -19.11 -15.55 -14.14
C GLY A 30 -19.75 -16.46 -13.10
N VAL A 31 -20.87 -16.01 -12.54
CA VAL A 31 -21.75 -16.83 -11.71
C VAL A 31 -22.80 -17.50 -12.60
N PRO A 32 -23.00 -18.82 -12.54
CA PRO A 32 -24.09 -19.48 -13.26
C PRO A 32 -25.46 -18.95 -12.82
N ASN A 33 -26.38 -18.72 -13.76
CA ASN A 33 -27.71 -18.14 -13.48
C ASN A 33 -27.63 -16.86 -12.63
N SER A 34 -26.61 -16.03 -12.93
CA SER A 34 -26.29 -14.80 -12.20
C SER A 34 -27.50 -13.89 -12.02
N SER A 35 -27.67 -13.33 -10.82
CA SER A 35 -28.57 -12.19 -10.62
C SER A 35 -28.00 -10.94 -11.28
N ILE A 36 -28.84 -9.94 -11.53
CA ILE A 36 -28.45 -8.73 -12.28
C ILE A 36 -27.27 -7.94 -11.66
N ASN A 37 -27.12 -8.01 -10.34
CA ASN A 37 -26.06 -7.35 -9.57
C ASN A 37 -24.81 -8.23 -9.39
N ARG A 38 -24.75 -9.40 -10.02
CA ARG A 38 -23.60 -10.31 -9.98
C ARG A 38 -22.98 -10.45 -11.37
N TYR A 39 -21.79 -11.05 -11.37
CA TYR A 39 -20.97 -11.24 -12.56
C TYR A 39 -21.60 -12.26 -13.50
N HIS A 40 -21.91 -11.85 -14.74
CA HIS A 40 -22.39 -12.77 -15.76
C HIS A 40 -21.21 -13.38 -16.53
N GLN A 41 -21.42 -14.61 -17.01
CA GLN A 41 -20.44 -15.34 -17.81
C GLN A 41 -19.97 -14.50 -19.01
N VAL A 42 -18.66 -14.53 -19.28
CA VAL A 42 -18.10 -14.02 -20.54
C VAL A 42 -18.59 -14.90 -21.67
N GLU A 43 -19.34 -14.32 -22.60
CA GLU A 43 -19.92 -15.03 -23.74
C GLU A 43 -19.82 -14.16 -25.00
N ASN A 44 -19.40 -14.73 -26.12
CA ASN A 44 -19.31 -14.02 -27.40
C ASN A 44 -18.42 -12.75 -27.38
N ALA A 45 -17.35 -12.76 -26.57
CA ALA A 45 -16.40 -11.68 -26.55
C ALA A 45 -15.41 -11.77 -27.73
N THR A 46 -15.01 -10.63 -28.29
CA THR A 46 -13.96 -10.52 -29.31
C THR A 46 -12.81 -9.66 -28.80
N ILE A 47 -11.62 -10.26 -28.66
CA ILE A 47 -10.42 -9.62 -28.14
C ILE A 47 -9.35 -9.61 -29.24
N GLU A 48 -9.24 -8.53 -30.01
CA GLU A 48 -8.40 -8.54 -31.21
C GLU A 48 -7.48 -7.33 -31.38
N ASN A 49 -6.31 -7.54 -31.98
CA ASN A 49 -5.42 -6.44 -32.35
C ASN A 49 -5.03 -5.53 -31.18
N ASN A 50 -4.90 -6.07 -29.96
CA ASN A 50 -4.40 -5.30 -28.82
C ASN A 50 -2.88 -5.49 -28.69
N THR A 51 -2.19 -4.43 -28.27
CA THR A 51 -0.76 -4.48 -27.94
C THR A 51 -0.58 -4.37 -26.44
N PHE A 52 0.14 -5.33 -25.85
CA PHE A 52 0.51 -5.38 -24.45
C PHE A 52 2.03 -5.28 -24.35
N ILE A 53 2.57 -4.19 -23.79
CA ILE A 53 4.00 -3.99 -23.58
C ILE A 53 4.29 -3.92 -22.09
N ASN A 54 5.09 -4.83 -21.55
CA ASN A 54 5.43 -4.90 -20.13
C ASN A 54 4.18 -4.87 -19.23
N VAL A 55 3.16 -5.63 -19.63
CA VAL A 55 1.96 -5.88 -18.83
C VAL A 55 2.24 -7.13 -18.01
N ARG A 56 2.31 -7.00 -16.68
CA ARG A 56 2.73 -8.09 -15.79
C ARG A 56 1.73 -9.24 -15.70
N HIS A 57 0.44 -8.92 -15.81
CA HIS A 57 -0.63 -9.90 -15.61
C HIS A 57 -1.69 -9.79 -16.70
N ILE A 58 -1.86 -10.89 -17.44
CA ILE A 58 -2.96 -11.17 -18.36
C ILE A 58 -3.67 -12.41 -17.83
N GLN A 59 -4.79 -12.19 -17.13
CA GLN A 59 -5.46 -13.25 -16.37
C GLN A 59 -6.75 -13.68 -17.05
N LEU A 60 -6.88 -14.99 -17.27
CA LEU A 60 -8.02 -15.61 -17.93
C LEU A 60 -8.77 -16.49 -16.94
N ALA A 61 -10.10 -16.48 -17.04
CA ALA A 61 -11.01 -17.09 -16.06
C ALA A 61 -10.81 -16.54 -14.63
N ALA A 62 -10.34 -15.29 -14.51
CA ALA A 62 -9.99 -14.68 -13.23
C ALA A 62 -11.18 -14.63 -12.26
N GLY A 63 -10.90 -14.87 -10.98
CA GLY A 63 -11.91 -14.96 -9.94
C GLY A 63 -12.69 -16.27 -9.91
N SER A 64 -12.23 -17.32 -10.61
CA SER A 64 -12.84 -18.65 -10.51
C SER A 64 -12.85 -19.14 -9.07
N ASP A 65 -14.03 -19.53 -8.59
CA ASP A 65 -14.26 -20.12 -7.29
C ASP A 65 -15.59 -20.91 -7.29
N ALA A 66 -16.03 -21.37 -6.13
CA ALA A 66 -17.27 -22.13 -5.98
C ALA A 66 -18.53 -21.37 -6.42
N GLU A 67 -18.54 -20.04 -6.33
CA GLU A 67 -19.63 -19.18 -6.78
C GLU A 67 -19.46 -18.79 -8.26
N ARG A 68 -18.27 -18.31 -8.62
CA ARG A 68 -17.88 -17.88 -9.96
C ARG A 68 -17.34 -19.05 -10.77
N SER A 69 -18.22 -20.01 -11.06
CA SER A 69 -17.87 -21.28 -11.72
C SER A 69 -18.21 -21.33 -13.23
N ALA A 70 -18.65 -20.23 -13.84
CA ALA A 70 -18.95 -20.17 -15.26
C ALA A 70 -17.77 -19.59 -16.07
N ALA A 71 -16.94 -20.48 -16.62
CA ALA A 71 -15.81 -20.15 -17.48
C ALA A 71 -16.19 -19.39 -18.78
N PRO A 72 -15.29 -18.61 -19.40
CA PRO A 72 -15.57 -17.93 -20.67
C PRO A 72 -15.99 -18.92 -21.78
N LYS A 73 -16.96 -18.53 -22.62
CA LYS A 73 -17.42 -19.37 -23.74
C LYS A 73 -17.67 -18.59 -25.03
N ASN A 74 -17.70 -19.30 -26.16
CA ASN A 74 -18.04 -18.76 -27.49
C ASN A 74 -17.27 -17.47 -27.85
N SER A 75 -16.05 -17.28 -27.35
CA SER A 75 -15.32 -16.02 -27.45
C SER A 75 -14.04 -16.21 -28.27
N THR A 76 -13.42 -15.11 -28.71
CA THR A 76 -12.21 -15.13 -29.53
C THR A 76 -11.15 -14.18 -28.99
N MET A 77 -9.88 -14.60 -29.07
CA MET A 77 -8.74 -13.72 -28.81
C MET A 77 -7.70 -13.90 -29.92
N LYS A 78 -7.53 -12.89 -30.77
CA LYS A 78 -6.74 -13.04 -32.00
C LYS A 78 -5.91 -11.82 -32.38
N ASN A 79 -4.85 -12.03 -33.14
CA ASN A 79 -4.00 -10.95 -33.67
C ASN A 79 -3.42 -10.03 -32.58
N ASN A 80 -3.30 -10.48 -31.32
CA ASN A 80 -2.73 -9.66 -30.26
C ASN A 80 -1.20 -9.78 -30.23
N LEU A 81 -0.55 -8.70 -29.78
CA LEU A 81 0.90 -8.63 -29.58
C LEU A 81 1.19 -8.49 -28.09
N ILE A 82 1.93 -9.44 -27.52
CA ILE A 82 2.28 -9.48 -26.11
C ILE A 82 3.80 -9.45 -26.00
N ILE A 83 4.36 -8.40 -25.42
CA ILE A 83 5.79 -8.22 -25.26
C ILE A 83 6.09 -7.92 -23.81
N ASN A 84 6.99 -8.69 -23.18
CA ASN A 84 7.50 -8.37 -21.85
C ASN A 84 9.03 -8.42 -21.82
N GLN A 85 9.64 -7.24 -21.72
CA GLN A 85 11.08 -7.06 -21.92
C GLN A 85 11.93 -7.60 -20.78
N ASP A 86 11.34 -7.84 -19.61
CA ASP A 86 11.98 -8.51 -18.47
C ASP A 86 12.09 -10.05 -18.68
N GLY A 87 11.44 -10.59 -19.72
CA GLY A 87 11.41 -12.02 -20.02
C GLY A 87 10.35 -12.81 -19.26
N GLU A 88 9.63 -12.18 -18.33
CA GLU A 88 8.58 -12.81 -17.53
C GLU A 88 7.30 -13.00 -18.33
N GLN A 89 6.74 -14.20 -18.28
CA GLN A 89 5.50 -14.50 -18.99
C GLN A 89 4.28 -13.95 -18.22
N PRO A 90 3.34 -13.25 -18.88
CA PRO A 90 2.30 -12.52 -18.16
C PRO A 90 1.00 -13.33 -17.92
N PHE A 91 0.87 -14.52 -18.51
CA PHE A 91 -0.40 -15.25 -18.50
C PHE A 91 -0.63 -16.04 -17.21
N THR A 92 -1.89 -16.06 -16.77
CA THR A 92 -2.38 -16.98 -15.74
C THR A 92 -3.80 -17.42 -16.10
N THR A 93 -4.07 -18.72 -16.02
CA THR A 93 -5.40 -19.31 -16.20
C THR A 93 -5.89 -19.86 -14.87
N PHE A 94 -7.09 -19.45 -14.45
CA PHE A 94 -7.67 -19.86 -13.17
C PHE A 94 -8.73 -20.97 -13.32
N ASP A 95 -9.13 -21.29 -14.55
CA ASP A 95 -10.12 -22.30 -14.92
C ASP A 95 -9.91 -22.72 -16.38
N ASP A 96 -10.80 -23.55 -16.92
CA ASP A 96 -10.86 -23.87 -18.33
C ASP A 96 -11.02 -22.60 -19.19
N VAL A 97 -10.17 -22.50 -20.21
CA VAL A 97 -10.17 -21.41 -21.19
C VAL A 97 -10.45 -21.89 -22.61
N SER A 98 -10.88 -23.15 -22.78
CA SER A 98 -11.21 -23.76 -24.07
C SER A 98 -12.31 -23.02 -24.84
N GLY A 99 -13.17 -22.27 -24.13
CA GLY A 99 -14.19 -21.41 -24.73
C GLY A 99 -13.65 -20.13 -25.41
N LEU A 100 -12.32 -19.91 -25.38
CA LEU A 100 -11.63 -18.86 -26.12
C LEU A 100 -10.95 -19.45 -27.37
N VAL A 101 -11.40 -19.07 -28.56
CA VAL A 101 -10.67 -19.40 -29.80
C VAL A 101 -9.47 -18.47 -29.93
N LEU A 102 -8.26 -19.02 -29.76
CA LEU A 102 -7.01 -18.29 -29.89
C LEU A 102 -6.44 -18.43 -31.31
N SER A 103 -6.10 -17.32 -31.97
CA SER A 103 -5.47 -17.38 -33.29
C SER A 103 -4.53 -16.20 -33.58
N ASN A 104 -3.37 -16.50 -34.16
CA ASN A 104 -2.39 -15.49 -34.59
C ASN A 104 -2.00 -14.48 -33.49
N ASN A 105 -1.94 -14.91 -32.23
CA ASN A 105 -1.38 -14.10 -31.15
C ASN A 105 0.12 -14.37 -31.04
N ILE A 106 0.90 -13.34 -30.73
CA ILE A 106 2.35 -13.45 -30.63
C ILE A 106 2.82 -12.96 -29.27
N ALA A 107 3.66 -13.77 -28.62
CA ALA A 107 4.38 -13.44 -27.41
C ALA A 107 5.90 -13.48 -27.63
N ASP A 108 6.69 -12.64 -26.97
CA ASP A 108 8.16 -12.76 -26.97
C ASP A 108 8.69 -13.68 -25.85
N THR A 109 7.88 -13.92 -24.82
CA THR A 109 8.20 -14.78 -23.68
C THR A 109 7.69 -16.23 -23.85
N LYS A 110 8.00 -17.09 -22.87
CA LYS A 110 7.50 -18.48 -22.85
C LYS A 110 5.98 -18.47 -22.63
N VAL A 111 5.23 -19.14 -23.50
CA VAL A 111 3.77 -19.30 -23.35
C VAL A 111 3.47 -20.51 -22.46
N ILE A 112 2.48 -20.39 -21.58
CA ILE A 112 1.96 -21.50 -20.77
C ILE A 112 1.26 -22.55 -21.64
N SER A 113 1.30 -23.83 -21.24
CA SER A 113 0.77 -24.97 -22.01
C SER A 113 -0.67 -24.78 -22.48
N GLU A 114 -1.49 -24.19 -21.62
CA GLU A 114 -2.91 -23.93 -21.75
C GLU A 114 -3.21 -22.96 -22.90
N LEU A 115 -2.23 -22.20 -23.40
CA LEU A 115 -2.43 -21.19 -24.46
C LEU A 115 -1.58 -21.47 -25.71
N MET A 116 -0.76 -22.52 -25.71
CA MET A 116 0.13 -22.86 -26.83
C MET A 116 -0.62 -23.17 -28.14
N TYR A 117 -1.91 -23.51 -28.07
CA TYR A 117 -2.72 -23.80 -29.26
C TYR A 117 -3.02 -22.57 -30.14
N GLY A 118 -2.83 -21.34 -29.63
CA GLY A 118 -3.09 -20.13 -30.42
C GLY A 118 -2.29 -18.89 -30.03
N VAL A 119 -1.31 -19.02 -29.14
CA VAL A 119 -0.28 -18.00 -28.86
C VAL A 119 1.09 -18.56 -29.23
N LYS A 120 1.74 -17.94 -30.21
CA LYS A 120 3.06 -18.35 -30.71
C LYS A 120 4.16 -17.50 -30.07
N LYS A 121 5.21 -18.16 -29.60
CA LYS A 121 6.45 -17.47 -29.21
C LYS A 121 7.23 -17.02 -30.46
N GLU A 122 7.56 -15.74 -30.55
CA GLU A 122 8.39 -15.20 -31.62
C GLU A 122 9.25 -14.03 -31.11
N LYS A 123 10.51 -13.95 -31.56
CA LYS A 123 11.38 -12.83 -31.22
C LYS A 123 10.97 -11.60 -32.04
N ILE A 124 10.45 -10.58 -31.37
CA ILE A 124 9.98 -9.34 -32.03
C ILE A 124 10.87 -8.16 -31.65
N THR A 125 11.41 -7.47 -32.66
CA THR A 125 12.09 -6.17 -32.45
C THR A 125 11.09 -5.04 -32.59
N LEU A 126 10.96 -4.22 -31.55
CA LEU A 126 10.08 -3.06 -31.53
C LEU A 126 10.83 -1.76 -31.88
N LYS A 127 10.10 -0.81 -32.46
CA LYS A 127 10.55 0.58 -32.64
C LYS A 127 9.44 1.53 -32.21
N LYS A 128 9.83 2.61 -31.52
CA LYS A 128 8.92 3.69 -31.14
C LYS A 128 8.58 4.52 -32.38
N ALA A 129 7.29 4.68 -32.65
CA ALA A 129 6.79 5.52 -33.74
C ALA A 129 6.60 6.98 -33.28
N SER A 130 6.23 7.86 -34.22
CA SER A 130 6.02 9.29 -33.96
C SER A 130 4.85 9.59 -33.01
N ASN A 131 3.86 8.69 -32.91
CA ASN A 131 2.78 8.78 -31.93
C ASN A 131 3.19 8.34 -30.51
N GLY A 132 4.47 7.99 -30.30
CA GLY A 132 5.01 7.60 -29.01
C GLY A 132 4.81 6.13 -28.63
N LEU A 133 4.12 5.34 -29.45
CA LEU A 133 3.85 3.93 -29.18
C LEU A 133 4.90 3.00 -29.81
N LEU A 134 5.11 1.82 -29.23
CA LEU A 134 6.04 0.80 -29.73
C LEU A 134 5.33 -0.16 -30.70
N TYR A 135 5.96 -0.43 -31.84
CA TYR A 135 5.43 -1.33 -32.84
C TYR A 135 6.50 -2.30 -33.36
N PRO A 136 6.10 -3.50 -33.84
CA PRO A 136 7.01 -4.38 -34.57
C PRO A 136 7.72 -3.65 -35.71
N THR A 137 9.00 -3.91 -35.89
CA THR A 137 9.76 -3.38 -37.05
C THR A 137 9.39 -4.10 -38.34
N SER A 138 9.01 -5.37 -38.25
CA SER A 138 8.51 -6.14 -39.39
C SER A 138 7.19 -5.57 -39.92
N LYS A 139 7.13 -5.32 -41.24
CA LYS A 139 5.92 -4.87 -41.93
C LYS A 139 4.97 -6.02 -42.30
N SER A 140 5.47 -7.26 -42.37
CA SER A 140 4.65 -8.45 -42.64
C SER A 140 3.87 -8.93 -41.42
N LEU A 141 4.22 -8.44 -40.23
CA LEU A 141 3.58 -8.83 -38.99
C LEU A 141 2.31 -8.00 -38.75
N ASN A 142 1.14 -8.62 -38.96
CA ASN A 142 -0.17 -8.00 -38.75
C ASN A 142 -0.79 -8.43 -37.39
N VAL A 143 -0.09 -8.08 -36.31
CA VAL A 143 -0.58 -8.26 -34.93
C VAL A 143 -0.41 -6.97 -34.13
N GLY A 144 -1.16 -6.88 -33.03
CA GLY A 144 -1.17 -5.72 -32.17
C GLY A 144 -2.03 -4.58 -32.71
N ALA A 145 -1.96 -3.47 -32.01
CA ALA A 145 -2.69 -2.25 -32.32
C ALA A 145 -2.20 -1.58 -33.61
N LYS A 146 -3.10 -0.87 -34.27
CA LYS A 146 -2.86 -0.12 -35.49
C LYS A 146 -1.81 0.96 -35.28
N ARG A 147 -1.06 1.24 -36.33
CA ARG A 147 0.05 2.21 -36.33
C ARG A 147 -0.41 3.66 -36.41
N ASP A 148 -1.65 3.90 -36.83
CA ASP A 148 -2.26 5.21 -37.00
C ASP A 148 -3.06 5.66 -35.77
N LEU A 149 -2.92 4.97 -34.64
CA LEU A 149 -3.49 5.41 -33.37
C LEU A 149 -3.04 6.83 -33.04
N LYS A 150 -4.03 7.70 -32.78
CA LYS A 150 -3.83 9.06 -32.30
C LYS A 150 -3.87 9.05 -30.78
N VAL A 151 -2.73 9.33 -30.15
CA VAL A 151 -2.63 9.52 -28.70
C VAL A 151 -2.91 10.99 -28.40
N LEU A 152 -4.02 11.27 -27.73
CA LEU A 152 -4.34 12.62 -27.27
C LEU A 152 -3.34 13.03 -26.19
N LYS A 153 -2.82 14.25 -26.29
CA LYS A 153 -1.97 14.79 -25.23
C LYS A 153 -2.83 15.33 -24.10
N LYS A 154 -2.25 15.45 -22.90
CA LYS A 154 -2.94 16.00 -21.72
C LYS A 154 -3.43 17.43 -21.97
N GLU A 155 -2.63 18.23 -22.67
CA GLU A 155 -2.96 19.61 -23.06
C GLU A 155 -4.12 19.72 -24.06
N ASP A 156 -4.39 18.67 -24.85
CA ASP A 156 -5.47 18.65 -25.85
C ASP A 156 -6.85 18.42 -25.20
N THR A 157 -6.92 18.24 -23.88
CA THR A 157 -8.16 17.94 -23.14
C THR A 157 -8.55 19.05 -22.18
N GLY A 158 -9.82 19.12 -21.81
CA GLY A 158 -10.33 20.12 -20.86
C GLY A 158 -10.30 21.55 -21.44
N VAL A 159 -10.14 22.54 -20.57
CA VAL A 159 -10.13 23.96 -20.93
C VAL A 159 -8.72 24.55 -20.88
N SER A 160 -8.45 25.53 -21.74
CA SER A 160 -7.15 26.23 -21.79
C SER A 160 -6.98 27.30 -20.71
N TRP A 161 -8.09 27.80 -20.14
CA TRP A 161 -8.09 28.88 -19.16
C TRP A 161 -7.91 28.40 -17.70
N TYR A 162 -7.87 27.09 -17.46
CA TYR A 162 -7.64 26.51 -16.14
C TYR A 162 -6.45 25.57 -16.16
N ALA A 163 -5.46 25.83 -15.30
CA ALA A 163 -4.24 25.04 -15.25
C ALA A 163 -4.50 23.62 -14.74
N LYS A 164 -3.84 22.63 -15.35
CA LYS A 164 -3.84 21.23 -14.89
C LYS A 164 -2.68 21.01 -13.93
N VAL A 165 -2.86 21.40 -12.66
CA VAL A 165 -1.83 21.27 -11.61
C VAL A 165 -1.69 19.82 -11.11
N PRO A 166 -0.53 19.44 -10.55
CA PRO A 166 -0.38 18.18 -9.83
C PRO A 166 -1.38 18.08 -8.67
N ALA A 167 -1.84 16.85 -8.36
CA ALA A 167 -2.76 16.62 -7.25
C ALA A 167 -2.08 16.69 -5.88
N LEU A 168 -0.78 16.36 -5.82
CA LEU A 168 0.01 16.34 -4.60
C LEU A 168 1.18 17.32 -4.71
N VAL A 169 1.52 17.95 -3.60
CA VAL A 169 2.75 18.74 -3.43
C VAL A 169 3.80 17.82 -2.81
N ASP A 170 4.98 17.66 -3.42
CA ASP A 170 6.02 16.79 -2.86
C ASP A 170 6.60 17.36 -1.57
N PHE A 171 6.98 16.48 -0.62
CA PHE A 171 7.79 16.91 0.52
C PHE A 171 9.11 17.53 0.02
N ASP A 172 9.60 18.55 0.74
CA ASP A 172 10.86 19.23 0.45
C ASP A 172 10.92 19.95 -0.91
N SER A 173 9.77 20.18 -1.56
CA SER A 173 9.69 20.89 -2.86
C SER A 173 9.72 22.42 -2.75
N GLY A 174 9.53 22.96 -1.55
CA GLY A 174 9.51 24.38 -1.24
C GLY A 174 10.84 24.93 -0.76
N LYS A 175 10.79 25.99 0.06
CA LYS A 175 11.96 26.65 0.66
C LYS A 175 12.31 26.04 2.01
N THR A 176 13.61 26.07 2.33
CA THR A 176 14.09 25.75 3.67
C THR A 176 14.18 27.00 4.54
N HIS A 177 13.53 26.95 5.70
CA HIS A 177 13.52 28.01 6.71
C HIS A 177 14.31 27.55 7.94
N SER A 178 15.35 28.28 8.32
CA SER A 178 16.06 28.03 9.58
C SER A 178 15.24 28.53 10.76
N VAL A 179 14.96 27.65 11.72
CA VAL A 179 14.19 27.96 12.93
C VAL A 179 15.12 27.97 14.13
N LYS A 180 15.08 29.05 14.93
CA LYS A 180 15.85 29.14 16.18
C LYS A 180 15.25 28.21 17.22
N ALA A 181 16.06 27.80 18.21
CA ALA A 181 15.62 27.00 19.35
C ALA A 181 14.71 27.77 20.32
N ASP A 182 13.52 28.09 19.83
CA ASP A 182 12.46 28.80 20.52
C ASP A 182 11.12 28.27 20.00
N VAL A 183 10.20 27.96 20.91
CA VAL A 183 8.90 27.39 20.54
C VAL A 183 8.05 28.39 19.75
N SER A 184 8.13 29.68 20.05
CA SER A 184 7.36 30.70 19.31
C SER A 184 7.84 30.76 17.86
N ALA A 185 9.16 30.75 17.64
CA ALA A 185 9.75 30.69 16.31
C ALA A 185 9.33 29.43 15.51
N LEU A 186 9.23 28.27 16.17
CA LEU A 186 8.72 27.05 15.52
C LEU A 186 7.25 27.21 15.10
N LEU A 187 6.39 27.67 16.00
CA LEU A 187 4.97 27.82 15.73
C LEU A 187 4.71 28.87 14.65
N ASP A 188 5.40 30.00 14.71
CA ASP A 188 5.33 31.06 13.68
C ASP A 188 5.83 30.54 12.32
N ALA A 189 6.88 29.73 12.29
CA ALA A 189 7.39 29.14 11.06
C ALA A 189 6.40 28.15 10.44
N ILE A 190 5.69 27.34 11.25
CA ILE A 190 4.64 26.44 10.78
C ILE A 190 3.46 27.23 10.21
N ASP A 191 3.02 28.28 10.91
CA ASP A 191 1.89 29.11 10.51
C ASP A 191 2.19 29.83 9.18
N ASN A 192 3.42 30.32 8.99
CA ASN A 192 3.85 31.05 7.79
C ASN A 192 4.40 30.20 6.63
N ALA A 193 4.64 28.90 6.84
CA ALA A 193 5.17 28.02 5.79
C ALA A 193 4.18 27.85 4.62
N GLU A 194 4.72 27.74 3.40
CA GLU A 194 3.99 27.30 2.22
C GLU A 194 4.03 25.77 2.09
N SER A 195 3.11 25.18 1.32
CA SER A 195 3.11 23.73 1.10
C SER A 195 4.38 23.31 0.34
N GLY A 196 5.08 22.32 0.86
CA GLY A 196 6.37 21.82 0.35
C GLY A 196 7.57 22.36 1.11
N ASP A 197 7.41 23.37 1.97
CA ASP A 197 8.51 23.97 2.72
C ASP A 197 9.13 23.01 3.77
N VAL A 198 10.36 23.34 4.15
CA VAL A 198 11.15 22.63 5.15
C VAL A 198 11.50 23.56 6.31
N LEU A 199 11.16 23.16 7.54
CA LEU A 199 11.58 23.84 8.76
C LEU A 199 12.80 23.14 9.35
N GLU A 200 13.97 23.77 9.24
CA GLU A 200 15.24 23.26 9.75
C GLU A 200 15.49 23.81 11.17
N LEU A 201 15.31 22.96 12.18
CA LEU A 201 15.38 23.32 13.60
C LEU A 201 16.83 23.37 14.08
N ALA A 202 17.22 24.50 14.67
CA ALA A 202 18.50 24.60 15.38
C ALA A 202 18.55 23.63 16.58
N PRO A 203 19.74 23.21 17.02
CA PRO A 203 19.91 22.45 18.25
C PRO A 203 19.31 23.19 19.46
N GLY A 204 18.56 22.48 20.29
CA GLY A 204 17.92 23.03 21.50
C GLY A 204 16.59 22.36 21.84
N GLN A 205 15.89 22.96 22.81
CA GLN A 205 14.64 22.48 23.38
C GLN A 205 13.45 23.29 22.82
N TYR A 206 12.37 22.61 22.45
CA TYR A 206 11.13 23.19 21.96
C TYR A 206 9.94 22.62 22.76
N ASP A 207 9.42 23.40 23.70
CA ASP A 207 8.33 22.98 24.59
C ASP A 207 6.97 23.46 24.09
N VAL A 208 6.25 22.58 23.37
CA VAL A 208 5.05 22.92 22.64
C VAL A 208 3.81 22.87 23.53
N SER A 209 3.22 24.02 23.84
CA SER A 209 2.07 24.14 24.76
C SER A 209 0.70 24.07 24.09
N LYS A 210 0.63 23.99 22.75
CA LYS A 210 -0.61 23.93 21.96
C LYS A 210 -0.61 22.73 21.01
N LEU A 211 -1.80 22.31 20.58
CA LEU A 211 -1.93 21.34 19.49
C LEU A 211 -1.47 22.00 18.20
N VAL A 212 -0.53 21.38 17.48
CA VAL A 212 0.00 21.89 16.22
C VAL A 212 -0.81 21.33 15.07
N LYS A 213 -1.56 22.19 14.39
CA LYS A 213 -2.31 21.85 13.19
C LYS A 213 -1.36 21.77 11.99
N ILE A 214 -1.48 20.70 11.20
CA ILE A 214 -0.80 20.54 9.91
C ILE A 214 -1.84 20.47 8.81
N ASP A 215 -1.94 21.52 8.00
CA ASP A 215 -2.92 21.69 6.91
C ASP A 215 -2.26 22.01 5.56
N LYS A 216 -0.98 21.67 5.45
CA LYS A 216 -0.14 21.79 4.26
C LYS A 216 0.86 20.63 4.24
N THR A 217 1.48 20.38 3.09
CA THR A 217 2.64 19.47 3.05
C THR A 217 3.82 20.16 3.71
N LEU A 218 4.38 19.60 4.78
CA LEU A 218 5.42 20.25 5.57
C LEU A 218 6.45 19.24 6.06
N THR A 219 7.73 19.62 5.95
CA THR A 219 8.83 18.90 6.61
C THR A 219 9.31 19.68 7.82
N ILE A 220 9.46 19.00 8.96
CA ILE A 220 10.13 19.53 10.15
C ILE A 220 11.34 18.64 10.40
N LYS A 221 12.55 19.20 10.31
CA LYS A 221 13.79 18.44 10.47
C LYS A 221 14.77 19.08 11.44
N ALA A 222 15.55 18.27 12.14
CA ALA A 222 16.69 18.79 12.89
C ALA A 222 17.82 19.20 11.95
N LYS A 223 18.44 20.35 12.25
CA LYS A 223 19.71 20.75 11.61
C LYS A 223 20.84 19.79 11.95
N GLN A 224 20.82 19.25 13.16
CA GLN A 224 21.75 18.23 13.66
C GLN A 224 20.92 17.12 14.28
N SER A 225 20.99 15.91 13.71
CA SER A 225 20.16 14.78 14.13
C SER A 225 20.26 14.51 15.64
N GLY A 226 19.11 14.34 16.28
CA GLY A 226 18.95 14.11 17.72
C GLY A 226 19.22 15.34 18.61
N LYS A 227 19.53 16.51 18.05
CA LYS A 227 19.86 17.72 18.84
C LYS A 227 18.73 18.73 18.96
N SER A 228 17.61 18.52 18.28
CA SER A 228 16.39 19.31 18.42
C SER A 228 15.36 18.50 19.19
N LYS A 229 15.23 18.79 20.50
CA LYS A 229 14.33 18.07 21.40
C LYS A 229 12.96 18.77 21.46
N LEU A 230 11.90 18.05 21.16
CA LEU A 230 10.52 18.50 21.24
C LEU A 230 9.85 17.83 22.44
N THR A 231 9.19 18.62 23.29
CA THR A 231 8.22 18.14 24.26
C THR A 231 6.90 18.86 24.07
N PHE A 232 5.82 18.38 24.68
CA PHE A 232 4.50 18.97 24.47
C PHE A 232 3.60 18.82 25.68
N GLN A 233 2.69 19.79 25.89
CA GLN A 233 1.85 19.89 27.09
C GLN A 233 0.36 19.68 26.81
N ARG A 234 0.01 19.24 25.61
CA ARG A 234 -1.35 18.82 25.23
C ARG A 234 -1.38 17.31 25.07
N SER A 235 -2.58 16.73 25.01
CA SER A 235 -2.70 15.28 24.79
C SER A 235 -2.22 14.83 23.41
N THR A 236 -2.04 15.75 22.48
CA THR A 236 -1.43 15.49 21.16
C THR A 236 -0.49 16.62 20.78
N LEU A 237 0.67 16.29 20.19
CA LEU A 237 1.57 17.28 19.60
C LEU A 237 1.09 17.75 18.22
N PHE A 238 1.00 16.86 17.22
CA PHE A 238 0.59 17.20 15.85
C PHE A 238 -0.79 16.62 15.48
N GLU A 239 -1.65 17.44 14.87
CA GLU A 239 -2.90 17.01 14.23
C GLU A 239 -2.88 17.30 12.73
N ILE A 240 -2.96 16.27 11.90
CA ILE A 240 -3.07 16.39 10.44
C ILE A 240 -4.53 16.68 10.06
N HIS A 241 -4.75 17.72 9.26
CA HIS A 241 -6.04 18.17 8.71
C HIS A 241 -6.04 18.04 7.19
N ASP A 242 -7.17 18.32 6.54
CA ASP A 242 -7.27 18.43 5.08
C ASP A 242 -6.18 19.37 4.49
N GLY A 243 -5.63 18.98 3.34
CA GLY A 243 -4.42 19.58 2.75
C GLY A 243 -3.09 19.24 3.45
N GLY A 244 -3.12 18.61 4.62
CA GLY A 244 -1.96 18.29 5.45
C GLY A 244 -1.19 17.04 5.03
N SER A 245 0.14 17.12 5.05
CA SER A 245 1.04 15.96 5.03
C SER A 245 2.29 16.30 5.82
N LEU A 246 2.77 15.40 6.67
CA LEU A 246 3.84 15.71 7.63
C LEU A 246 5.04 14.78 7.47
N LYS A 247 6.22 15.36 7.33
CA LYS A 247 7.51 14.67 7.42
C LYS A 247 8.30 15.15 8.63
N LEU A 248 8.74 14.22 9.47
CA LEU A 248 9.60 14.47 10.64
C LEU A 248 10.96 13.81 10.42
N ASP A 249 12.07 14.54 10.56
CA ASP A 249 13.41 14.01 10.25
C ASP A 249 14.47 14.42 11.29
N GLY A 250 15.14 13.44 11.91
CA GLY A 250 16.26 13.69 12.81
C GLY A 250 15.89 14.29 14.17
N LEU A 251 14.62 14.23 14.59
CA LEU A 251 14.14 14.88 15.82
C LEU A 251 14.32 13.98 17.05
N SER A 252 14.43 14.58 18.23
CA SER A 252 14.22 13.88 19.51
C SER A 252 12.88 14.34 20.07
N ILE A 253 11.91 13.44 20.24
CA ILE A 253 10.56 13.77 20.69
C ILE A 253 10.28 13.06 22.01
N SER A 254 9.79 13.77 23.01
CA SER A 254 9.49 13.17 24.31
C SER A 254 8.13 13.57 24.88
N GLY A 255 7.46 12.58 25.49
CA GLY A 255 6.22 12.75 26.23
C GLY A 255 6.40 13.17 27.69
N GLU A 256 7.63 13.48 28.14
CA GLU A 256 7.93 13.80 29.56
C GLU A 256 7.10 14.96 30.14
N ASN A 257 6.67 15.90 29.29
CA ASN A 257 5.84 17.05 29.67
C ASN A 257 4.37 16.93 29.23
N ALA A 258 3.98 15.78 28.67
CA ALA A 258 2.60 15.52 28.28
C ALA A 258 1.70 15.52 29.51
N PRO A 259 0.39 15.83 29.38
CA PRO A 259 -0.52 15.74 30.51
C PRO A 259 -0.63 14.28 30.99
N ASP A 260 -0.78 14.09 32.31
CA ASP A 260 -1.13 12.80 32.89
C ASP A 260 -2.58 12.43 32.50
N ALA A 261 -2.73 11.89 31.30
CA ALA A 261 -4.01 11.61 30.67
C ALA A 261 -3.94 10.36 29.80
N ILE A 262 -5.06 9.64 29.77
CA ILE A 262 -5.23 8.44 28.95
C ILE A 262 -5.39 8.84 27.49
N GLY A 263 -4.74 8.10 26.58
CA GLY A 263 -4.95 8.27 25.13
C GLY A 263 -4.14 9.39 24.51
N ASN A 264 -3.05 9.83 25.16
CA ASN A 264 -2.11 10.77 24.57
C ASN A 264 -1.54 10.23 23.24
N SER A 265 -1.09 11.13 22.38
CA SER A 265 -0.48 10.80 21.08
C SER A 265 0.62 11.78 20.71
N ILE A 266 1.60 11.38 19.90
CA ILE A 266 2.50 12.36 19.27
C ILE A 266 1.81 12.96 18.05
N VAL A 267 1.27 12.08 17.19
CA VAL A 267 0.60 12.47 15.95
C VAL A 267 -0.78 11.84 15.92
N ARG A 268 -1.75 12.58 15.41
CA ARG A 268 -3.03 12.03 14.98
C ARG A 268 -3.55 12.78 13.77
N THR A 269 -4.55 12.23 13.12
CA THR A 269 -5.37 13.02 12.19
C THR A 269 -6.52 13.70 12.94
N GLN A 270 -7.32 14.51 12.22
CA GLN A 270 -8.65 14.86 12.71
C GLN A 270 -9.43 13.59 13.06
N LYS A 271 -10.20 13.65 14.14
CA LYS A 271 -10.93 12.48 14.66
C LYS A 271 -11.99 11.95 13.70
N TRP A 272 -12.54 12.84 12.87
CA TRP A 272 -13.54 12.57 11.83
C TRP A 272 -13.55 13.71 10.81
N GLY A 273 -14.12 13.44 9.64
CA GLY A 273 -14.51 14.49 8.69
C GLY A 273 -13.41 15.01 7.77
N MET A 274 -12.29 14.29 7.64
CA MET A 274 -11.33 14.55 6.57
C MET A 274 -11.94 14.15 5.23
N VAL A 275 -11.64 14.94 4.20
CA VAL A 275 -12.03 14.70 2.80
C VAL A 275 -10.82 14.46 1.90
N ASP A 276 -9.64 14.92 2.33
CA ASP A 276 -8.39 14.68 1.64
C ASP A 276 -7.63 13.50 2.28
N ASN A 277 -6.95 12.72 1.44
CA ASN A 277 -5.94 11.79 1.91
C ASN A 277 -4.70 12.57 2.40
N TYR A 278 -3.88 11.91 3.22
CA TYR A 278 -2.64 12.49 3.74
C TYR A 278 -1.45 11.54 3.60
N ARG A 279 -0.25 12.07 3.82
CA ARG A 279 0.98 11.28 3.93
C ARG A 279 1.68 11.59 5.25
N PHE A 280 2.27 10.58 5.86
CA PHE A 280 3.08 10.74 7.06
C PHE A 280 4.42 10.01 6.93
N VAL A 281 5.52 10.73 7.14
CA VAL A 281 6.87 10.17 7.07
C VAL A 281 7.64 10.54 8.33
N MET A 282 8.32 9.58 8.95
CA MET A 282 9.24 9.84 10.04
C MET A 282 10.55 9.11 9.84
N THR A 283 11.64 9.86 9.85
CA THR A 283 12.99 9.34 9.61
C THR A 283 13.98 9.74 10.69
N ASN A 284 14.93 8.84 10.98
CA ASN A 284 16.14 9.13 11.76
C ASN A 284 15.88 9.76 13.15
N SER A 285 14.71 9.52 13.73
CA SER A 285 14.24 10.24 14.91
C SER A 285 14.17 9.33 16.14
N GLU A 286 14.22 9.94 17.32
CA GLU A 286 14.16 9.25 18.60
C GLU A 286 12.91 9.66 19.37
N LEU A 287 12.19 8.69 19.93
CA LEU A 287 10.99 8.90 20.72
C LEU A 287 11.15 8.30 22.10
N ASN A 288 10.90 9.09 23.15
CA ASN A 288 11.16 8.71 24.53
C ASN A 288 10.01 9.09 25.48
N ALA A 289 9.78 8.26 26.50
CA ALA A 289 8.87 8.56 27.60
C ALA A 289 7.43 8.85 27.15
N LEU A 290 6.85 7.95 26.35
CA LEU A 290 5.42 7.94 26.02
C LEU A 290 4.71 7.05 27.05
N ASP A 291 4.83 7.40 28.33
CA ASP A 291 4.51 6.50 29.44
C ASP A 291 3.93 7.17 30.69
N ILE A 292 3.71 8.49 30.67
CA ILE A 292 3.18 9.22 31.82
C ILE A 292 1.85 8.65 32.35
N ASN A 293 1.03 8.11 31.46
CA ASN A 293 -0.14 7.29 31.77
C ASN A 293 -0.26 6.17 30.73
N HIS A 294 -1.18 5.23 30.94
CA HIS A 294 -1.41 4.13 30.01
C HIS A 294 -2.03 4.61 28.69
N SER A 295 -1.87 3.79 27.63
CA SER A 295 -2.43 4.08 26.31
C SER A 295 -1.92 5.39 25.71
N PHE A 296 -0.65 5.72 25.93
CA PHE A 296 0.03 6.81 25.24
C PHE A 296 0.57 6.27 23.91
N HIS A 297 -0.08 6.68 22.83
CA HIS A 297 0.19 6.24 21.47
C HIS A 297 1.26 7.09 20.79
N PHE A 298 1.88 6.56 19.72
CA PHE A 298 2.64 7.41 18.81
C PHE A 298 1.71 8.05 17.77
N PHE A 299 1.04 7.23 16.96
CA PHE A 299 0.17 7.67 15.87
C PHE A 299 -1.24 7.10 16.00
N ILE A 300 -2.26 7.96 15.83
CA ILE A 300 -3.67 7.56 15.81
C ILE A 300 -4.37 8.13 14.57
N THR A 301 -4.90 7.27 13.70
CA THR A 301 -5.81 7.71 12.65
C THR A 301 -7.22 7.96 13.20
N GLY A 302 -7.92 8.93 12.65
CA GLY A 302 -9.33 9.18 12.90
C GLY A 302 -10.23 8.43 11.93
N LYS A 303 -11.52 8.37 12.26
CA LYS A 303 -12.51 7.68 11.45
C LYS A 303 -12.74 8.40 10.12
N GLY A 304 -12.71 7.67 9.02
CA GLY A 304 -12.82 8.20 7.66
C GLY A 304 -11.55 8.87 7.13
N ALA A 305 -10.47 8.94 7.92
CA ALA A 305 -9.17 9.41 7.43
C ALA A 305 -8.44 8.27 6.70
N MET A 306 -7.75 8.63 5.61
CA MET A 306 -7.03 7.68 4.75
C MET A 306 -5.62 8.22 4.45
N ALA A 307 -4.60 7.45 4.83
CA ALA A 307 -3.23 7.73 4.42
C ALA A 307 -2.96 7.13 3.02
N ASP A 308 -2.42 7.93 2.10
CA ASP A 308 -1.78 7.38 0.90
C ASP A 308 -0.54 6.56 1.29
N GLU A 309 0.27 7.09 2.23
CA GLU A 309 1.41 6.36 2.79
C GLU A 309 1.74 6.77 4.23
N ILE A 310 2.19 5.79 5.01
CA ILE A 310 2.83 5.97 6.31
C ILE A 310 4.18 5.28 6.28
N ILE A 311 5.27 6.04 6.45
CA ILE A 311 6.65 5.53 6.38
C ILE A 311 7.40 5.85 7.68
N LEU A 312 7.85 4.82 8.39
CA LEU A 312 8.75 4.93 9.53
C LEU A 312 10.10 4.30 9.18
N THR A 313 11.17 5.09 9.09
CA THR A 313 12.51 4.56 8.76
C THR A 313 13.62 5.05 9.67
N GLY A 314 14.44 4.14 10.21
CA GLY A 314 15.64 4.53 10.95
C GLY A 314 15.34 5.20 12.31
N ASN A 315 14.18 4.96 12.89
CA ASN A 315 13.78 5.57 14.16
C ASN A 315 14.03 4.66 15.36
N THR A 316 14.14 5.26 16.54
CA THR A 316 14.22 4.54 17.81
C THR A 316 13.06 4.96 18.70
N PHE A 317 12.28 3.99 19.18
CA PHE A 317 11.18 4.20 20.13
C PHE A 317 11.56 3.52 21.46
N ASN A 318 11.56 4.29 22.54
CA ASN A 318 11.84 3.79 23.88
C ASN A 318 10.68 4.12 24.83
N THR A 319 10.13 3.09 25.46
CA THR A 319 9.10 3.17 26.50
C THR A 319 7.81 3.83 26.01
N VAL A 320 6.87 3.01 25.56
CA VAL A 320 5.57 3.44 25.03
C VAL A 320 4.45 2.60 25.63
N THR A 321 3.50 3.20 26.35
CA THR A 321 2.40 2.45 27.00
C THR A 321 1.22 2.15 26.07
N GLY A 322 1.19 2.76 24.89
CA GLY A 322 0.21 2.53 23.84
C GLY A 322 0.78 1.84 22.60
N ASP A 323 -0.02 1.82 21.55
CA ASP A 323 0.37 1.35 20.21
C ASP A 323 1.20 2.39 19.42
N ILE A 324 2.06 1.94 18.51
CA ILE A 324 2.82 2.83 17.62
C ILE A 324 1.93 3.35 16.47
N LEU A 325 1.40 2.47 15.61
CA LEU A 325 0.50 2.82 14.53
C LEU A 325 -0.90 2.21 14.75
N ARG A 326 -1.88 3.06 15.08
CA ARG A 326 -3.30 2.68 15.16
C ARG A 326 -4.03 3.06 13.88
N LEU A 327 -4.21 2.07 13.01
CA LEU A 327 -4.81 2.17 11.67
C LEU A 327 -6.03 1.25 11.54
N ASN A 328 -6.81 1.18 12.61
CA ASN A 328 -7.92 0.24 12.77
C ASN A 328 -9.20 0.91 13.28
N THR A 329 -9.55 2.09 12.74
CA THR A 329 -10.77 2.81 13.16
C THR A 329 -12.00 2.46 12.36
N GLU A 330 -11.85 1.86 11.17
CA GLU A 330 -12.96 1.44 10.30
C GLU A 330 -13.42 0.02 10.64
N ILE A 331 -14.20 -0.15 11.70
CA ILE A 331 -14.57 -1.47 12.27
C ILE A 331 -15.94 -1.98 11.81
N GLU A 332 -16.59 -1.29 10.87
CA GLU A 332 -17.95 -1.59 10.40
C GLU A 332 -18.02 -2.71 9.36
N ASP A 333 -16.89 -3.33 9.00
CA ASP A 333 -16.84 -4.41 8.00
C ASP A 333 -17.36 -4.02 6.60
N LEU A 334 -17.18 -2.76 6.19
CA LEU A 334 -17.66 -2.23 4.90
C LEU A 334 -16.58 -2.14 3.82
N GLY A 335 -15.41 -2.72 4.04
CA GLY A 335 -14.27 -2.63 3.10
C GLY A 335 -13.47 -1.33 3.18
N VAL A 336 -13.81 -0.43 4.11
CA VAL A 336 -13.06 0.81 4.39
C VAL A 336 -11.86 0.50 5.29
N TYR A 337 -10.77 1.24 5.13
CA TYR A 337 -9.51 1.13 5.88
C TYR A 337 -8.79 2.48 5.91
N ASN A 338 -7.69 2.57 6.67
CA ASN A 338 -7.08 3.86 7.01
C ASN A 338 -5.71 4.15 6.37
N ALA A 339 -5.10 3.21 5.66
CA ALA A 339 -3.82 3.44 4.97
C ALA A 339 -3.63 2.52 3.77
N GLU A 340 -3.19 3.08 2.63
CA GLU A 340 -2.89 2.30 1.41
C GLU A 340 -1.53 1.61 1.53
N TYR A 341 -0.49 2.35 1.92
CA TYR A 341 0.87 1.81 2.13
C TYR A 341 1.36 2.12 3.55
N VAL A 342 1.80 1.08 4.27
CA VAL A 342 2.42 1.20 5.58
C VAL A 342 3.79 0.54 5.53
N ILE A 343 4.87 1.33 5.69
CA ILE A 343 6.26 0.88 5.57
C ILE A 343 6.98 1.15 6.89
N VAL A 344 7.49 0.10 7.52
CA VAL A 344 8.24 0.16 8.78
C VAL A 344 9.60 -0.49 8.56
N ASN A 345 10.64 0.32 8.34
CA ASN A 345 11.96 -0.17 7.92
C ASN A 345 13.08 0.28 8.86
N ASN A 346 13.99 -0.63 9.24
CA ASN A 346 15.22 -0.28 9.96
C ASN A 346 14.98 0.53 11.25
N ASN A 347 13.92 0.24 11.99
CA ASN A 347 13.63 0.88 13.27
C ASN A 347 14.04 -0.01 14.45
N THR A 348 14.26 0.62 15.60
CA THR A 348 14.41 -0.07 16.89
C THR A 348 13.25 0.29 17.80
N PHE A 349 12.55 -0.72 18.33
CA PHE A 349 11.47 -0.55 19.29
C PHE A 349 11.85 -1.25 20.60
N ASN A 350 11.82 -0.51 21.70
CA ASN A 350 12.10 -1.01 23.04
C ASN A 350 10.93 -0.67 23.97
N ASP A 351 10.44 -1.67 24.69
CA ASP A 351 9.48 -1.51 25.78
C ASP A 351 8.17 -0.81 25.33
N VAL A 352 7.51 -1.41 24.34
CA VAL A 352 6.19 -0.96 23.86
C VAL A 352 5.12 -1.89 24.41
N GLU A 353 4.26 -1.38 25.29
CA GLU A 353 3.16 -2.18 25.86
C GLU A 353 2.11 -2.56 24.81
N GLY A 354 1.83 -1.68 23.85
CA GLY A 354 0.91 -1.92 22.74
C GLY A 354 1.54 -2.65 21.55
N GLY A 355 0.83 -2.68 20.43
CA GLY A 355 1.36 -3.20 19.16
C GLY A 355 2.13 -2.14 18.38
N ILE A 356 3.05 -2.55 17.51
CA ILE A 356 3.70 -1.65 16.55
C ILE A 356 2.71 -1.24 15.46
N VAL A 357 1.93 -2.19 14.95
CA VAL A 357 0.92 -1.92 13.90
C VAL A 357 -0.37 -2.63 14.23
N LYS A 358 -1.48 -1.89 14.15
CA LYS A 358 -2.84 -2.41 14.09
C LYS A 358 -3.49 -1.89 12.82
N LEU A 359 -3.57 -2.74 11.80
CA LEU A 359 -4.07 -2.38 10.48
C LEU A 359 -5.26 -3.27 10.13
N TYR A 360 -6.41 -2.64 9.87
CA TYR A 360 -7.67 -3.35 9.74
C TYR A 360 -8.43 -2.90 8.49
N ARG A 361 -8.90 -3.89 7.72
CA ARG A 361 -9.88 -3.76 6.65
C ARG A 361 -10.89 -4.90 6.76
N GLY A 362 -12.06 -4.59 7.30
CA GLY A 362 -13.12 -5.58 7.52
C GLY A 362 -14.00 -5.84 6.28
N GLY A 363 -14.87 -6.85 6.39
CA GLY A 363 -15.90 -7.14 5.38
C GLY A 363 -15.52 -8.11 4.27
N SER A 364 -16.20 -7.98 3.14
CA SER A 364 -16.05 -8.82 1.94
C SER A 364 -15.94 -8.01 0.64
N ASP A 365 -15.54 -6.75 0.73
CA ASP A 365 -15.28 -5.94 -0.47
C ASP A 365 -13.99 -6.41 -1.17
N GLU A 366 -14.05 -6.48 -2.50
CA GLU A 366 -12.93 -6.84 -3.38
C GLU A 366 -12.64 -5.72 -4.40
N SER A 367 -13.10 -4.51 -4.13
CA SER A 367 -13.03 -3.36 -5.03
C SER A 367 -11.78 -2.49 -4.81
N THR A 368 -10.95 -2.85 -3.83
CA THR A 368 -9.79 -2.09 -3.36
C THR A 368 -8.50 -2.92 -3.49
N PHE A 369 -7.35 -2.24 -3.43
CA PHE A 369 -6.03 -2.88 -3.58
C PHE A 369 -5.29 -3.02 -2.26
N GLY A 370 -5.46 -2.07 -1.33
CA GLY A 370 -4.81 -2.07 -0.04
C GLY A 370 -5.64 -2.69 1.09
N PRO A 371 -5.10 -2.65 2.33
CA PRO A 371 -3.78 -2.12 2.64
C PRO A 371 -2.61 -2.96 2.12
N HIS A 372 -1.46 -2.31 1.94
CA HIS A 372 -0.15 -2.91 1.74
C HIS A 372 0.72 -2.63 2.97
N PHE A 373 1.28 -3.67 3.57
CA PHE A 373 2.14 -3.56 4.74
C PHE A 373 3.52 -4.17 4.47
N GLU A 374 4.56 -3.36 4.66
CA GLU A 374 5.96 -3.78 4.59
C GLU A 374 6.67 -3.50 5.91
N MET A 375 7.35 -4.51 6.44
CA MET A 375 8.14 -4.41 7.67
C MET A 375 9.47 -5.12 7.50
N THR A 376 10.56 -4.35 7.43
CA THR A 376 11.88 -4.87 7.06
C THR A 376 12.99 -4.41 8.00
N SER A 377 13.91 -5.32 8.34
CA SER A 377 15.15 -4.98 9.08
C SER A 377 14.95 -4.26 10.42
N ASN A 378 13.84 -4.49 11.12
CA ASN A 378 13.58 -3.88 12.43
C ASN A 378 14.07 -4.75 13.59
N THR A 379 14.41 -4.11 14.72
CA THR A 379 14.66 -4.78 15.99
C THR A 379 13.57 -4.41 17.00
N LEU A 380 12.89 -5.42 17.53
CA LEU A 380 11.78 -5.29 18.47
C LEU A 380 12.13 -6.01 19.77
N ASN A 381 12.16 -5.28 20.88
CA ASN A 381 12.47 -5.80 22.20
C ASN A 381 11.34 -5.46 23.18
N ASN A 382 10.77 -6.49 23.83
CA ASN A 382 9.72 -6.32 24.84
C ASN A 382 8.48 -5.56 24.31
N ILE A 383 7.77 -6.18 23.37
CA ILE A 383 6.66 -5.54 22.61
C ILE A 383 5.34 -6.28 22.80
N GLY A 384 4.25 -5.55 23.04
CA GLY A 384 2.88 -6.04 22.90
C GLY A 384 2.33 -6.85 24.08
N PHE A 385 3.04 -6.94 25.19
CA PHE A 385 2.60 -7.66 26.40
C PHE A 385 1.72 -6.83 27.34
N GLY A 386 1.44 -5.57 27.02
CA GLY A 386 0.58 -4.71 27.82
C GLY A 386 -0.82 -5.31 27.98
N LYS A 387 -1.36 -5.31 29.21
CA LYS A 387 -2.70 -5.85 29.52
C LYS A 387 -3.85 -5.19 28.75
N ARG A 388 -3.60 -4.03 28.14
CA ARG A 388 -4.57 -3.26 27.34
C ARG A 388 -4.45 -3.52 25.84
N ASN A 389 -3.43 -4.27 25.41
CA ASN A 389 -3.31 -4.76 24.04
C ASN A 389 -4.26 -5.95 23.84
N LYS A 390 -5.50 -5.66 23.42
CA LYS A 390 -6.57 -6.67 23.32
C LYS A 390 -6.29 -7.74 22.28
N GLU A 391 -5.58 -7.37 21.21
CA GLU A 391 -5.17 -8.26 20.13
C GLU A 391 -4.08 -9.23 20.58
N GLN A 392 -3.40 -8.95 21.71
CA GLN A 392 -2.27 -9.73 22.23
C GLN A 392 -1.21 -10.00 21.16
N ALA A 393 -0.94 -8.98 20.34
CA ALA A 393 -0.08 -9.06 19.17
C ALA A 393 0.91 -7.89 19.13
N SER A 394 2.13 -8.15 18.68
CA SER A 394 3.08 -7.08 18.36
C SER A 394 2.75 -6.44 17.01
N ILE A 395 2.21 -7.23 16.09
CA ILE A 395 1.73 -6.83 14.77
C ILE A 395 0.36 -7.48 14.57
N TYR A 396 -0.66 -6.68 14.31
CA TYR A 396 -2.00 -7.16 13.97
C TYR A 396 -2.43 -6.62 12.61
N VAL A 397 -2.62 -7.53 11.67
CA VAL A 397 -3.07 -7.23 10.30
C VAL A 397 -4.31 -8.04 9.97
N HIS A 398 -5.42 -7.36 9.72
CA HIS A 398 -6.72 -7.94 9.38
C HIS A 398 -7.17 -7.43 8.02
N GLY A 399 -7.39 -8.33 7.07
CA GLY A 399 -7.84 -8.01 5.71
C GLY A 399 -6.87 -7.21 4.83
N VAL A 400 -5.62 -7.09 5.28
CA VAL A 400 -4.50 -6.52 4.52
C VAL A 400 -4.24 -7.38 3.28
N GLN A 401 -4.15 -6.75 2.10
CA GLN A 401 -4.10 -7.44 0.81
C GLN A 401 -2.69 -7.85 0.41
N VAL A 402 -1.68 -7.10 0.85
CA VAL A 402 -0.27 -7.46 0.68
C VAL A 402 0.48 -7.23 1.98
N THR A 403 1.12 -8.26 2.52
CA THR A 403 1.92 -8.18 3.75
C THR A 403 3.30 -8.81 3.51
N ASN A 404 4.37 -8.03 3.71
CA ASN A 404 5.75 -8.52 3.66
C ASN A 404 6.45 -8.17 4.98
N ILE A 405 6.80 -9.19 5.78
CA ILE A 405 7.53 -9.02 7.04
C ILE A 405 8.83 -9.79 6.94
N THR A 406 9.94 -9.12 6.65
CA THR A 406 11.23 -9.79 6.38
C THR A 406 12.40 -9.26 7.18
N ASP A 407 13.34 -10.15 7.52
CA ASP A 407 14.64 -9.80 8.10
C ASP A 407 14.55 -9.01 9.43
N ASN A 408 13.48 -9.23 10.21
CA ASN A 408 13.31 -8.57 11.51
C ASN A 408 13.78 -9.46 12.67
N LYS A 409 14.16 -8.82 13.79
CA LYS A 409 14.48 -9.48 15.05
C LYS A 409 13.43 -9.15 16.10
N PHE A 410 12.67 -10.15 16.52
CA PHE A 410 11.68 -10.09 17.58
C PHE A 410 12.25 -10.76 18.83
N VAL A 411 12.44 -10.01 19.92
CA VAL A 411 12.95 -10.53 21.20
C VAL A 411 11.93 -10.22 22.29
N LYS A 412 11.40 -11.28 22.93
CA LYS A 412 10.35 -11.15 23.96
C LYS A 412 9.21 -10.28 23.45
N THR A 413 8.49 -10.73 22.44
CA THR A 413 7.35 -9.99 21.90
C THR A 413 6.10 -10.85 21.87
N ALA A 414 4.94 -10.20 21.93
CA ALA A 414 3.69 -10.80 21.52
C ALA A 414 3.78 -11.24 20.04
N PRO A 415 3.06 -12.29 19.62
CA PRO A 415 3.17 -12.82 18.26
C PRO A 415 2.72 -11.82 17.19
N ILE A 416 3.13 -12.11 15.95
CA ILE A 416 2.48 -11.55 14.77
C ILE A 416 1.14 -12.27 14.59
N VAL A 417 0.07 -11.53 14.34
CA VAL A 417 -1.27 -12.06 14.08
C VAL A 417 -1.76 -11.54 12.73
N VAL A 418 -2.04 -12.49 11.82
CA VAL A 418 -2.56 -12.25 10.48
C VAL A 418 -3.94 -12.88 10.35
N GLU A 419 -4.91 -12.09 9.92
CA GLU A 419 -6.27 -12.54 9.64
C GLU A 419 -6.63 -12.20 8.19
N HIS A 420 -6.57 -13.21 7.32
CA HIS A 420 -6.92 -13.08 5.91
C HIS A 420 -8.44 -13.05 5.71
N THR A 421 -8.90 -12.11 4.90
CA THR A 421 -10.30 -11.95 4.47
C THR A 421 -10.44 -12.40 3.00
N VAL A 422 -11.42 -11.84 2.27
CA VAL A 422 -11.53 -12.03 0.80
C VAL A 422 -10.39 -11.35 0.04
N GLY A 423 -10.29 -11.62 -1.26
CA GLY A 423 -9.39 -10.93 -2.18
C GLY A 423 -8.10 -11.67 -2.54
N GLU A 424 -7.92 -12.90 -2.04
CA GLU A 424 -6.69 -13.70 -2.22
C GLU A 424 -5.43 -12.94 -1.77
N PRO A 425 -5.38 -12.52 -0.48
CA PRO A 425 -4.28 -11.71 0.03
C PRO A 425 -2.94 -12.43 -0.08
N LYS A 426 -1.88 -11.67 -0.33
CA LYS A 426 -0.51 -12.16 -0.43
C LYS A 426 0.28 -11.79 0.80
N THR A 427 0.61 -12.79 1.61
CA THR A 427 1.40 -12.60 2.82
C THR A 427 2.68 -13.41 2.77
N GLU A 428 3.82 -12.74 2.95
CA GLU A 428 5.12 -13.35 3.18
C GLU A 428 5.68 -12.90 4.53
N ILE A 429 6.07 -13.88 5.35
CA ILE A 429 6.83 -13.65 6.59
C ILE A 429 8.09 -14.51 6.47
N SER A 430 9.24 -13.88 6.22
CA SER A 430 10.46 -14.63 5.92
C SER A 430 11.74 -14.06 6.54
N ASN A 431 12.71 -14.94 6.79
CA ASN A 431 14.03 -14.60 7.34
C ASN A 431 14.01 -13.83 8.68
N ASN A 432 12.93 -13.94 9.46
CA ASN A 432 12.85 -13.28 10.77
C ASN A 432 13.46 -14.16 11.87
N THR A 433 13.97 -13.54 12.93
CA THR A 433 14.34 -14.22 14.18
C THR A 433 13.30 -13.91 15.26
N PHE A 434 12.71 -14.94 15.84
CA PHE A 434 11.77 -14.89 16.96
C PHE A 434 12.43 -15.51 18.19
N ASP A 435 12.98 -14.70 19.08
CA ASP A 435 13.60 -15.12 20.33
C ASP A 435 12.67 -14.83 21.51
N GLU A 436 12.39 -15.84 22.32
CA GLU A 436 11.40 -15.77 23.40
C GLU A 436 10.06 -15.18 22.91
N THR A 437 9.73 -15.47 21.65
CA THR A 437 8.59 -14.94 20.92
C THR A 437 7.86 -16.09 20.23
N LYS A 438 6.53 -16.12 20.33
CA LYS A 438 5.72 -17.15 19.67
C LYS A 438 5.78 -17.00 18.15
N ALA A 439 5.67 -18.12 17.45
CA ALA A 439 5.58 -18.13 15.99
C ALA A 439 4.39 -17.27 15.50
N PRO A 440 4.46 -16.71 14.28
CA PRO A 440 3.33 -16.02 13.67
C PRO A 440 2.06 -16.87 13.66
N SER A 441 0.92 -16.25 13.94
CA SER A 441 -0.41 -16.86 13.80
C SER A 441 -1.08 -16.33 12.53
N VAL A 442 -1.54 -17.23 11.66
CA VAL A 442 -2.25 -16.88 10.43
C VAL A 442 -3.58 -17.64 10.38
N LYS A 443 -4.66 -16.92 10.09
CA LYS A 443 -6.02 -17.48 9.94
C LYS A 443 -6.65 -17.04 8.63
N GLU A 444 -7.34 -17.96 7.97
CA GLU A 444 -8.25 -17.68 6.84
C GLU A 444 -9.68 -17.54 7.38
N LEU A 445 -10.29 -16.37 7.25
CA LEU A 445 -11.63 -16.11 7.80
C LEU A 445 -12.76 -16.45 6.83
N ARG A 446 -12.47 -16.48 5.52
CA ARG A 446 -13.49 -16.59 4.46
C ARG A 446 -13.31 -17.81 3.57
N VAL A 447 -12.08 -18.29 3.41
CA VAL A 447 -11.75 -19.45 2.58
C VAL A 447 -11.47 -20.65 3.48
N LYS A 448 -12.08 -21.81 3.17
CA LYS A 448 -11.79 -23.06 3.88
C LYS A 448 -10.48 -23.64 3.36
N GLY A 449 -9.64 -24.13 4.28
CA GLY A 449 -8.40 -24.82 3.94
C GLY A 449 -7.23 -24.35 4.81
N PRO A 450 -6.01 -24.80 4.50
CA PRO A 450 -4.81 -24.22 5.07
C PRO A 450 -4.67 -22.75 4.65
N HIS A 451 -3.97 -21.95 5.46
CA HIS A 451 -3.68 -20.57 5.09
C HIS A 451 -2.72 -20.48 3.90
N THR A 452 -2.82 -19.39 3.15
CA THR A 452 -2.03 -19.12 1.94
C THR A 452 -0.75 -18.35 2.20
N ALA A 453 -0.53 -17.85 3.43
CA ALA A 453 0.69 -17.12 3.78
C ALA A 453 1.95 -17.99 3.62
N VAL A 454 3.00 -17.39 3.04
CA VAL A 454 4.33 -18.00 2.89
C VAL A 454 5.16 -17.70 4.14
N LEU A 455 5.41 -18.72 4.96
CA LEU A 455 6.29 -18.65 6.13
C LEU A 455 7.60 -19.37 5.81
N LYS A 456 8.71 -18.63 5.63
CA LYS A 456 9.96 -19.21 5.11
C LYS A 456 11.18 -18.74 5.89
N ASN A 457 12.10 -19.65 6.21
CA ASN A 457 13.41 -19.32 6.82
C ASN A 457 13.31 -18.51 8.13
N ASN A 458 12.19 -18.59 8.86
CA ASN A 458 12.07 -17.94 10.16
C ASN A 458 12.75 -18.80 11.23
N ASN A 459 13.57 -18.19 12.06
CA ASN A 459 14.27 -18.84 13.16
C ASN A 459 13.51 -18.60 14.47
N ILE A 460 12.98 -19.66 15.09
CA ILE A 460 12.26 -19.57 16.37
C ILE A 460 13.17 -20.11 17.47
N LEU A 461 13.68 -19.20 18.29
CA LEU A 461 14.56 -19.46 19.43
C LEU A 461 13.74 -19.44 20.73
N ASN A 462 14.12 -20.30 21.69
CA ASN A 462 13.59 -20.32 23.05
C ASN A 462 12.06 -20.15 23.12
N LYS A 463 11.31 -21.20 22.74
CA LYS A 463 9.84 -21.13 22.65
C LYS A 463 9.23 -20.55 23.94
N ALA A 464 8.66 -19.35 23.84
CA ALA A 464 7.86 -18.78 24.91
C ALA A 464 6.64 -19.69 25.18
N GLY A 465 6.42 -20.03 26.46
CA GLY A 465 5.32 -20.88 26.93
C GLY A 465 3.93 -20.35 26.61
#